data_AF-A0A2S0VX00-F1
#
_entry.id   AF-A0A2S0VX00-F1
#
_cell.length_a   1.000
_cell.length_b   1.000
_cell.length_c   1.000
_cell.angle_alpha   90.00
_cell.angle_beta   90.00
_cell.angle_gamma   90.00
#
_symmetry.space_group_name_H-M   'P 1'
#
loop_
_entity.id
_entity.type
_entity.pdbx_description
1 polymer ?
#
loop_
_entity_poly.entity_id
_entity_poly.type
_entity_poly.pdbx_seq_one_letter_code
_entity_poly.pdbx_strand_id
1 'polypeptide(L)'
;MASRDKQAKQPNLAWLIIKDWLEHKLVIFLVLCVMSSAYAVVYFAWKNRQLNTEVQKLQDKQDRLGVDWRHMLLELNALSEHSRVEQIATKQLEMKRPDRAEERIIELE
;
A
#
# COMPACT_ATOMS: atom_id res chain seq x y z
N MET A 1 -54.35 -29.02 -64.58
CA MET A 1 -54.63 -29.52 -63.22
C MET A 1 -53.28 -29.78 -62.55
N ALA A 2 -52.58 -28.76 -62.04
CA ALA A 2 -52.84 -28.01 -60.79
C ALA A 2 -52.71 -28.86 -59.52
N SER A 3 -51.47 -29.04 -59.04
CA SER A 3 -51.15 -29.15 -57.61
C SER A 3 -49.64 -28.97 -57.41
N ARG A 4 -49.19 -27.71 -57.36
CA ARG A 4 -48.75 -27.03 -56.13
C ARG A 4 -47.52 -27.69 -55.50
N ASP A 5 -46.37 -27.24 -55.98
CA ASP A 5 -45.07 -27.40 -55.35
C ASP A 5 -45.13 -26.86 -53.91
N LYS A 6 -45.04 -27.76 -52.93
CA LYS A 6 -44.84 -27.37 -51.54
C LYS A 6 -43.38 -26.97 -51.37
N GLN A 7 -43.09 -25.70 -51.67
CA GLN A 7 -41.84 -25.06 -51.29
C GLN A 7 -41.77 -25.04 -49.75
N ALA A 8 -41.00 -25.98 -49.19
CA ALA A 8 -40.65 -26.00 -47.78
C ALA A 8 -39.85 -24.73 -47.49
N LYS A 9 -40.45 -23.83 -46.73
CA LYS A 9 -39.86 -22.57 -46.27
C LYS A 9 -38.54 -22.90 -45.56
N GLN A 10 -37.42 -22.59 -46.18
CA GLN A 10 -36.10 -22.78 -45.59
C GLN A 10 -36.07 -22.03 -44.24
N PRO A 11 -35.81 -22.70 -43.11
CA PRO A 11 -35.70 -22.01 -41.85
C PRO A 11 -34.46 -21.12 -41.88
N ASN A 12 -34.58 -19.88 -41.40
CA ASN A 12 -33.44 -18.98 -41.24
C ASN A 12 -32.34 -19.69 -40.43
N LEU A 13 -31.12 -19.77 -40.98
CA LEU A 13 -29.97 -20.46 -40.36
C LEU A 13 -29.68 -19.94 -38.95
N ALA A 14 -29.84 -18.64 -38.73
CA ALA A 14 -29.70 -18.03 -37.41
C ALA A 14 -30.67 -18.65 -36.37
N TRP A 15 -31.87 -19.00 -36.79
CA TRP A 15 -32.86 -19.63 -35.89
C TRP A 15 -32.49 -21.08 -35.57
N LEU A 16 -31.90 -21.81 -36.53
CA LEU A 16 -31.44 -23.18 -36.30
C LEU A 16 -30.27 -23.20 -35.31
N ILE A 17 -29.30 -22.30 -35.47
CA ILE A 17 -28.15 -22.18 -34.56
C ILE A 17 -28.59 -21.82 -33.14
N ILE A 18 -29.55 -20.89 -32.99
CA ILE A 18 -30.09 -20.52 -31.67
C ILE A 18 -30.82 -21.70 -31.01
N LYS A 19 -31.59 -22.48 -31.79
CA LYS A 19 -32.28 -23.66 -31.28
C LYS A 19 -31.30 -24.75 -30.82
N ASP A 20 -30.25 -24.98 -31.60
CA ASP A 20 -29.21 -25.97 -31.30
C ASP A 20 -28.40 -25.58 -30.05
N TRP A 21 -28.12 -24.29 -29.90
CA TRP A 21 -27.57 -23.73 -28.65
C TRP A 21 -28.49 -24.01 -27.46
N LEU A 22 -29.81 -23.81 -27.61
CA LEU A 22 -30.79 -24.00 -26.54
C LEU A 22 -30.95 -25.47 -26.10
N GLU A 23 -30.74 -26.43 -27.01
CA GLU A 23 -30.72 -27.86 -26.67
C GLU A 23 -29.49 -28.23 -25.85
N HIS A 24 -28.33 -27.65 -26.15
CA HIS A 24 -27.08 -27.88 -25.43
C HIS A 24 -26.93 -26.99 -24.17
N LYS A 25 -27.86 -27.15 -23.23
CA LYS A 25 -27.90 -26.42 -21.93
C LYS A 25 -26.59 -26.47 -21.16
N LEU A 26 -25.88 -27.59 -21.20
CA LEU A 26 -24.58 -27.76 -20.53
C LEU A 26 -23.49 -26.87 -21.12
N VAL A 27 -23.47 -26.68 -22.44
CA VAL A 27 -22.48 -25.82 -23.11
C VAL A 27 -22.73 -24.37 -22.75
N ILE A 28 -23.98 -23.91 -22.77
CA ILE A 28 -24.36 -22.56 -22.33
C ILE A 28 -23.96 -22.32 -20.88
N PHE A 29 -24.23 -23.29 -20.00
CA PHE A 29 -23.86 -23.20 -18.59
C PHE A 29 -22.34 -23.09 -18.40
N LEU A 30 -21.57 -23.92 -19.11
CA LEU A 30 -20.11 -23.88 -19.05
C LEU A 30 -19.56 -22.53 -19.55
N VAL A 31 -20.10 -22.00 -20.64
CA VAL A 31 -19.73 -20.66 -21.15
C VAL A 31 -20.02 -19.59 -20.11
N LEU A 32 -21.19 -19.62 -19.47
CA LEU A 32 -21.53 -18.69 -18.39
C LEU A 32 -20.59 -18.81 -17.19
N CYS A 33 -20.21 -20.03 -16.79
CA CYS A 33 -19.23 -20.26 -15.73
C CYS A 33 -17.85 -19.68 -16.06
N VAL A 34 -17.38 -19.84 -17.30
CA VAL A 34 -16.09 -19.30 -17.72
C VAL A 34 -16.14 -17.77 -17.78
N MET A 35 -17.22 -17.19 -18.31
CA MET A 35 -17.41 -15.74 -18.35
C MET A 35 -17.49 -15.12 -16.95
N SER A 36 -18.19 -15.76 -16.02
CA SER A 36 -18.28 -15.30 -14.64
C SER A 36 -16.94 -15.46 -13.91
N SER A 37 -16.18 -16.52 -14.18
CA SER A 37 -14.82 -16.71 -13.66
C SER A 37 -13.88 -15.61 -14.16
N ALA A 38 -13.87 -15.32 -15.46
CA ALA A 38 -13.05 -14.25 -16.03
C ALA A 38 -13.41 -12.88 -15.42
N TYR A 39 -14.70 -12.59 -15.29
CA TYR A 39 -15.17 -11.36 -14.64
C TYR A 39 -14.77 -11.28 -13.17
N ALA A 40 -14.90 -12.39 -12.43
CA ALA A 40 -14.52 -12.47 -11.03
C ALA A 40 -13.03 -12.17 -10.84
N VAL A 41 -12.15 -12.72 -11.71
CA VAL A 41 -10.71 -12.44 -11.66
C VAL A 41 -10.41 -10.95 -11.84
N VAL A 42 -11.04 -10.30 -12.83
CA VAL A 42 -10.89 -8.86 -13.06
C VAL A 42 -11.41 -8.03 -11.88
N TYR A 43 -12.58 -8.41 -11.34
CA TYR A 43 -13.16 -7.76 -10.17
C TYR A 43 -12.27 -7.90 -8.93
N PHE A 44 -11.70 -9.09 -8.70
CA PHE A 44 -10.75 -9.32 -7.62
C PHE A 44 -9.46 -8.51 -7.81
N ALA A 45 -8.94 -8.37 -9.03
CA ALA A 45 -7.78 -7.53 -9.32
C ALA A 45 -8.04 -6.05 -9.02
N TRP A 46 -9.22 -5.55 -9.41
CA TRP A 46 -9.66 -4.19 -9.07
C TRP A 46 -9.83 -4.01 -7.56
N LYS A 47 -10.48 -4.96 -6.88
CA LYS A 47 -10.65 -4.95 -5.42
C LYS A 47 -9.32 -5.01 -4.67
N ASN A 48 -8.35 -5.77 -5.19
CA ASN A 48 -6.98 -5.83 -4.65
C ASN A 48 -6.33 -4.45 -4.66
N ARG A 49 -6.46 -3.71 -5.77
CA ARG A 49 -5.93 -2.34 -5.89
C ARG A 49 -6.51 -1.41 -4.82
N GLN A 50 -7.80 -1.54 -4.54
CA GLN A 50 -8.49 -0.66 -3.59
C GLN A 50 -8.21 -1.03 -2.13
N LEU A 51 -8.16 -2.32 -1.79
CA LEU A 51 -7.87 -2.79 -0.44
C LEU A 51 -6.40 -2.51 -0.03
N ASN A 52 -5.48 -2.52 -1.00
CA ASN A 52 -4.07 -2.18 -0.73
C ASN A 52 -3.88 -0.71 -0.33
N THR A 53 -4.78 0.18 -0.73
CA THR A 53 -4.62 1.61 -0.44
C THR A 53 -4.81 1.91 1.05
N GLU A 54 -5.66 1.15 1.75
CA GLU A 54 -5.89 1.34 3.18
C GLU A 54 -4.76 0.76 4.03
N VAL A 55 -4.26 -0.41 3.63
CA VAL A 55 -3.07 -1.04 4.25
C VAL A 55 -1.84 -0.16 4.06
N GLN A 56 -1.61 0.36 2.86
CA GLN A 56 -0.50 1.28 2.57
C GLN A 56 -0.54 2.53 3.44
N LYS A 57 -1.73 3.13 3.64
CA LYS A 57 -1.87 4.31 4.52
C LYS A 57 -1.48 4.05 5.97
N LEU A 58 -1.75 2.86 6.50
CA LEU A 58 -1.37 2.51 7.87
C LEU A 58 0.14 2.24 7.99
N GLN A 59 0.74 1.66 6.96
CA GLN A 59 2.20 1.49 6.86
C GLN A 59 2.93 2.83 6.75
N ASP A 60 2.46 3.75 5.90
CA ASP A 60 3.06 5.08 5.75
C ASP A 60 3.08 5.87 7.08
N LYS A 61 2.03 5.72 7.89
CA LYS A 61 1.97 6.36 9.22
C LYS A 61 3.00 5.79 10.18
N GLN A 62 3.18 4.47 10.20
CA GLN A 62 4.20 3.82 11.04
C GLN A 62 5.60 4.26 10.62
N ASP A 63 5.87 4.32 9.32
CA ASP A 63 7.17 4.74 8.80
C ASP A 63 7.50 6.18 9.20
N ARG A 64 6.52 7.10 9.12
CA ARG A 64 6.69 8.49 9.58
C ARG A 64 7.04 8.56 11.06
N LEU A 65 6.28 7.89 11.93
CA LEU A 65 6.55 7.85 13.36
C LEU A 65 7.94 7.27 13.67
N GLY A 66 8.38 6.27 12.91
CA GLY A 66 9.71 5.67 13.05
C GLY A 66 10.85 6.60 12.59
N VAL A 67 10.61 7.50 11.63
CA VAL A 67 11.55 8.55 11.25
C VAL A 67 11.65 9.59 12.35
N ASP A 68 10.51 10.09 12.83
CA ASP A 68 10.47 11.13 13.86
C ASP A 68 11.10 10.65 15.17
N TRP A 69 10.84 9.40 15.57
CA TRP A 69 11.48 8.79 16.74
C TRP A 69 12.99 8.73 16.62
N ARG A 70 13.52 8.32 15.46
CA ARG A 70 14.96 8.29 15.22
C ARG A 70 15.57 9.68 15.26
N HIS A 71 14.88 10.69 14.71
CA HIS A 71 15.32 12.08 14.77
C HIS A 71 15.42 12.57 16.22
N MET A 72 14.39 12.34 17.02
CA MET A 72 14.37 12.71 18.44
C MET A 72 15.46 11.97 19.24
N LEU A 73 15.72 10.71 18.92
CA LEU A 73 16.77 9.93 19.58
C LEU A 73 18.17 10.46 19.23
N LEU A 74 18.38 10.95 18.01
CA LEU A 74 19.62 11.61 17.59
C LEU A 74 19.81 12.94 18.33
N GLU A 75 18.76 13.75 18.46
CA GLU A 75 18.78 14.99 19.25
C GLU A 75 19.11 14.70 20.72
N LEU A 76 18.46 13.70 21.32
CA LEU A 76 18.70 13.33 22.71
C LEU A 76 20.13 12.81 22.93
N ASN A 77 20.64 11.97 22.02
CA ASN A 77 22.01 11.47 22.13
C ASN A 77 23.01 12.63 22.04
N ALA A 78 22.82 13.58 21.11
CA ALA A 78 23.66 14.77 21.00
C ALA A 78 23.61 15.63 22.29
N LEU A 79 22.43 15.78 22.90
CA LEU A 79 22.27 16.50 24.17
C LEU A 79 22.92 15.74 25.34
N SER A 80 22.80 14.40 25.35
CA SER A 80 23.39 13.54 26.38
C SER A 80 24.91 13.50 26.29
N GLU A 81 25.47 13.55 25.09
CA GLU A 81 26.92 13.56 24.89
C GLU A 81 27.50 14.85 25.47
N HIS A 82 26.84 15.98 25.27
CA HIS A 82 27.25 17.25 25.86
C HIS A 82 27.02 17.29 27.38
N SER A 83 25.83 16.89 27.86
CA SER A 83 25.50 16.92 29.29
C SER A 83 26.28 15.90 30.13
N ARG A 84 26.61 14.74 29.55
CA ARG A 84 27.45 13.72 30.21
C ARG A 84 28.87 14.21 30.38
N VAL A 85 29.43 14.92 29.41
CA VAL A 85 30.78 15.52 29.53
C VAL A 85 30.79 16.60 30.62
N GLU A 86 29.79 17.47 30.66
CA GLU A 86 29.68 18.54 31.67
C GLU A 86 29.49 17.98 33.09
N GLN A 87 28.67 16.93 33.24
CA GLN A 87 28.49 16.23 34.51
C GLN A 87 29.75 15.48 34.97
N ILE A 88 30.48 14.81 34.07
CA ILE A 88 31.74 14.14 34.41
C ILE A 88 32.79 15.18 34.83
N ALA A 89 32.92 16.29 34.12
CA ALA A 89 33.85 17.37 34.46
C ALA A 89 33.52 18.03 35.82
N THR A 90 32.24 18.23 36.12
CA THR A 90 31.84 18.87 37.38
C THR A 90 31.93 17.92 38.58
N LYS A 91 31.53 16.64 38.42
CA LYS A 91 31.46 15.69 39.54
C LYS A 91 32.75 14.89 39.78
N GLN A 92 33.50 14.55 38.74
CA GLN A 92 34.74 13.77 38.91
C GLN A 92 35.99 14.65 38.98
N LEU A 93 35.98 15.83 38.36
CA LEU A 93 37.12 16.76 38.38
C LEU A 93 36.90 17.98 39.30
N GLU A 94 35.80 18.04 40.06
CA GLU A 94 35.46 19.16 40.97
C GLU A 94 35.61 20.55 40.31
N MET A 95 35.38 20.66 39.00
CA MET A 95 35.51 21.94 38.30
C MET A 95 34.38 22.88 38.73
N LYS A 96 34.75 23.90 39.50
CA LYS A 96 33.88 25.01 39.90
C LYS A 96 34.07 26.16 38.91
N ARG A 97 32.98 26.77 38.44
CA ARG A 97 33.06 27.99 37.63
C ARG A 97 33.67 29.09 38.53
N PRO A 98 34.82 29.69 38.17
CA PRO A 98 35.46 30.69 39.01
C PRO A 98 34.51 31.88 39.20
N ASP A 99 34.35 32.30 40.45
CA ASP A 99 33.58 33.50 40.79
C ASP A 99 34.36 34.73 40.33
N ARG A 100 33.67 35.84 40.03
CA ARG A 100 34.25 37.08 39.49
C ARG A 100 35.38 37.68 40.35
N ALA A 101 35.57 37.18 41.57
CA ALA A 101 36.63 37.58 42.48
C ALA A 101 37.98 36.86 42.27
N GLU A 102 38.05 35.79 41.45
CA GLU A 102 39.27 34.98 41.23
C GLU A 102 39.78 34.98 39.77
N GLU A 103 39.23 35.82 38.89
CA GLU A 103 39.78 36.01 37.55
C GLU A 103 41.06 36.87 37.57
N ARG A 104 42.23 36.25 37.43
CA ARG A 104 43.44 36.96 37.00
C ARG A 104 43.53 36.93 35.48
N ILE A 105 43.15 38.05 34.87
CA ILE A 105 43.39 38.32 33.45
C ILE A 105 44.88 38.60 33.30
N ILE A 106 45.58 37.74 32.56
CA ILE A 106 46.96 37.98 32.15
C ILE A 106 46.90 38.40 30.69
N GLU A 107 47.11 39.69 30.42
CA GLU A 107 47.42 40.17 29.08
C GLU A 107 48.77 39.58 28.68
N LEU A 108 48.76 38.78 27.61
CA LEU A 108 49.97 38.33 26.96
C LEU A 108 50.42 39.47 26.04
N GLU A 109 51.58 40.05 26.36
CA GLU A 109 52.35 40.92 25.46
C GLU A 109 52.96 40.11 24.32
#